data_AF-A0A652JST7-F1
#
_entry.id   AF-A0A652JST7-F1
#
_cell.length_a   1.000
_cell.length_b   1.000
_cell.length_c   1.000
_cell.angle_alpha   90.00
_cell.angle_beta   90.00
_cell.angle_gamma   90.00
#
_symmetry.space_group_name_H-M   'P 1'
#
loop_
_entity.id
_entity.type
_entity.pdbx_description
1 polymer ?
#
loop_
_entity_poly.entity_id
_entity_poly.type
_entity_poly.pdbx_seq_one_letter_code
_entity_poly.pdbx_strand_id
1 'polypeptide(L)'
;MTATPTAAPDGWEVRDSALVRVFEPKTFPELLATVERVERIAEAANHHPDIEIRWRPPVRTPADDPAVKLPAVLSLTFRCNTHTLGSVTEADAALAASIETALVPAG
;
A
#
# COMPACT_ATOMS: atom_id res chain seq x y z
N MET A 1 -5.14 -23.58 -19.08
CA MET A 1 -6.30 -22.81 -18.60
C MET A 1 -5.90 -21.35 -18.70
N THR A 2 -6.56 -20.55 -19.52
CA THR A 2 -6.32 -19.10 -19.57
C THR A 2 -7.06 -18.49 -18.39
N ALA A 3 -6.32 -18.04 -17.37
CA ALA A 3 -6.90 -17.27 -16.27
C ALA A 3 -7.48 -15.98 -16.85
N THR A 4 -8.73 -15.68 -16.54
CA THR A 4 -9.34 -14.39 -16.85
C THR A 4 -8.56 -13.32 -16.09
N PRO A 5 -8.05 -12.25 -16.73
CA PRO A 5 -7.37 -11.19 -16.02
C PRO A 5 -8.37 -10.54 -15.04
N THR A 6 -8.10 -10.70 -13.75
CA THR A 6 -8.87 -10.03 -12.71
C THR A 6 -8.46 -8.57 -12.70
N ALA A 7 -9.42 -7.66 -12.87
CA ALA A 7 -9.16 -6.23 -12.85
C ALA A 7 -8.64 -5.80 -11.47
N ALA A 8 -7.73 -4.84 -11.45
CA ALA A 8 -7.27 -4.22 -10.22
C ALA A 8 -8.43 -3.51 -9.51
N PRO A 9 -8.54 -3.60 -8.17
CA PRO A 9 -9.49 -2.77 -7.41
C PRO A 9 -9.19 -1.28 -7.58
N ASP A 10 -10.20 -0.44 -7.34
CA ASP A 10 -10.02 1.02 -7.37
C ASP A 10 -8.90 1.46 -6.41
N GLY A 11 -8.01 2.35 -6.89
CA GLY A 11 -6.86 2.82 -6.14
C GLY A 11 -5.63 1.90 -6.19
N TRP A 12 -5.74 0.71 -6.76
CA TRP A 12 -4.63 -0.23 -6.96
C TRP A 12 -4.12 -0.17 -8.40
N GLU A 13 -2.81 -0.32 -8.56
CA GLU A 13 -2.15 -0.33 -9.86
C GLU A 13 -1.44 -1.66 -10.09
N VAL A 14 -1.50 -2.21 -11.30
CA VAL A 14 -0.64 -3.34 -11.67
C VAL A 14 0.75 -2.81 -12.00
N ARG A 15 1.76 -3.22 -11.22
CA ARG A 15 3.15 -2.82 -11.40
C ARG A 15 4.09 -3.96 -11.06
N ASP A 16 5.04 -4.25 -11.96
CA ASP A 16 6.05 -5.31 -11.81
C ASP A 16 5.44 -6.66 -11.36
N SER A 17 4.40 -7.10 -12.06
CA SER A 17 3.65 -8.33 -11.75
C SER A 17 2.93 -8.36 -10.38
N ALA A 18 2.78 -7.23 -9.69
CA ALA A 18 2.04 -7.13 -8.44
C ALA A 18 0.89 -6.11 -8.54
N LEU A 19 -0.12 -6.26 -7.71
CA LEU A 19 -1.05 -5.17 -7.40
C LEU A 19 -0.43 -4.29 -6.32
N VAL A 20 -0.33 -2.99 -6.56
CA VAL A 20 0.36 -2.03 -5.69
C VAL A 20 -0.59 -0.93 -5.25
N ARG A 21 -0.55 -0.60 -3.95
CA ARG A 21 -1.31 0.50 -3.34
C ARG A 21 -0.41 1.32 -2.43
N VAL A 22 -0.41 2.63 -2.63
CA VAL A 22 0.25 3.59 -1.73
C VAL A 22 -0.81 4.32 -0.91
N PHE A 23 -0.68 4.28 0.41
CA PHE A 23 -1.54 4.98 1.36
C PHE A 23 -0.68 5.95 2.20
N GLU A 24 -1.18 7.16 2.45
CA GLU A 24 -0.45 8.19 3.18
C GLU A 24 -1.16 8.52 4.51
N PRO A 25 -0.90 7.76 5.59
CA PRO A 25 -1.44 8.08 6.92
C PRO A 25 -0.84 9.39 7.45
N LYS A 26 -1.62 10.15 8.23
CA LYS A 26 -1.19 11.45 8.77
C LYS A 26 -0.18 11.30 9.90
N THR A 27 -0.23 10.18 10.62
CA THR A 27 0.61 9.94 11.80
C THR A 27 1.17 8.52 11.85
N PHE A 28 2.27 8.33 12.59
CA PHE A 28 2.86 7.00 12.77
C PHE A 28 1.95 6.02 13.56
N PRO A 29 1.22 6.44 14.61
CA PRO A 29 0.23 5.56 15.24
C PRO A 29 -0.91 5.14 14.30
N GLU A 30 -1.42 6.05 13.48
CA GLU A 30 -2.43 5.72 12.45
C GLU A 30 -1.89 4.72 11.43
N LEU A 31 -0.62 4.87 11.04
CA LEU A 31 0.08 3.90 10.20
C LEU A 31 0.09 2.52 10.85
N LEU A 32 0.52 2.40 12.12
CA LEU A 32 0.59 1.12 12.81
C LEU A 32 -0.81 0.50 12.96
N ALA A 33 -1.82 1.28 13.32
CA ALA A 33 -3.21 0.81 13.37
C ALA A 33 -3.71 0.31 12.01
N THR A 34 -3.25 0.91 10.91
CA THR A 34 -3.55 0.43 9.55
C THR A 34 -2.87 -0.91 9.28
N VAL A 35 -1.60 -1.06 9.64
CA VAL A 35 -0.86 -2.34 9.51
C VAL A 35 -1.52 -3.45 10.34
N GLU A 36 -1.95 -3.16 11.57
CA GLU A 36 -2.68 -4.10 12.43
C GLU A 36 -4.03 -4.54 11.85
N ARG A 37 -4.72 -3.68 11.09
CA ARG A 37 -5.93 -4.13 10.39
C ARG A 37 -5.60 -5.04 9.21
N VAL A 38 -4.52 -4.72 8.49
CA VAL A 38 -4.07 -5.49 7.32
C VAL A 38 -3.51 -6.86 7.70
N GLU A 39 -2.75 -6.98 8.79
CA GLU A 39 -2.22 -8.28 9.24
C GLU A 39 -3.34 -9.29 9.53
N ARG A 40 -4.43 -8.88 10.19
CA ARG A 40 -5.59 -9.76 10.42
C ARG A 40 -6.27 -10.20 9.13
N ILE A 41 -6.36 -9.31 8.14
CA ILE A 41 -6.94 -9.62 6.82
C ILE A 41 -6.05 -10.62 6.08
N ALA A 42 -4.75 -10.38 6.04
CA ALA A 42 -3.77 -11.23 5.35
C ALA A 42 -3.71 -12.63 5.97
N GLU A 43 -3.64 -12.72 7.31
CA GLU A 43 -3.61 -14.00 8.03
C GLU A 43 -4.91 -14.79 7.79
N ALA A 44 -6.08 -14.15 7.87
CA ALA A 44 -7.36 -14.80 7.60
C ALA A 44 -7.49 -15.29 6.15
N ALA A 45 -6.86 -14.60 5.20
CA ALA A 45 -6.80 -15.00 3.80
C ALA A 45 -5.74 -16.07 3.52
N ASN A 46 -4.83 -16.34 4.47
CA ASN A 46 -3.61 -17.12 4.26
C ASN A 46 -2.85 -16.66 3.00
N HIS A 47 -2.82 -15.35 2.78
CA HIS A 47 -2.20 -14.72 1.62
C HIS A 47 -1.69 -13.35 2.05
N HIS A 48 -0.41 -13.09 1.82
CA HIS A 48 0.29 -11.99 2.47
C HIS A 48 0.75 -10.94 1.44
N PRO A 49 0.54 -9.65 1.71
CA PRO A 49 1.17 -8.61 0.93
C PRO A 49 2.60 -8.37 1.43
N ASP A 50 3.47 -7.87 0.55
CA ASP A 50 4.64 -7.12 1.01
C ASP A 50 4.18 -5.75 1.55
N ILE A 51 4.74 -5.32 2.67
CA ILE A 51 4.44 -4.02 3.28
C ILE A 51 5.73 -3.20 3.38
N GLU A 52 5.74 -2.01 2.77
CA GLU A 52 6.81 -1.01 2.91
C GLU A 52 6.31 0.17 3.75
N ILE A 53 7.09 0.56 4.75
CA ILE A 53 6.88 1.78 5.54
C ILE A 53 7.97 2.78 5.19
N ARG A 54 7.59 3.97 4.75
CA ARG A 54 8.55 5.02 4.38
C ARG A 54 8.22 6.37 5.00
N TRP A 55 9.20 6.95 5.68
CA TRP A 55 9.17 8.36 6.11
C TRP A 55 10.02 9.22 5.18
N ARG A 56 9.43 10.29 4.66
CA ARG A 56 10.11 11.36 3.93
C ARG A 56 10.09 12.61 4.81
N PRO A 57 11.23 13.03 5.39
CA PRO A 57 11.28 14.24 6.21
C PRO A 57 11.00 15.48 5.34
N PRO A 58 10.57 16.60 5.95
CA PRO A 58 10.36 17.83 5.20
C PRO A 58 11.70 18.34 4.68
N VAL A 59 11.73 18.81 3.43
CA VAL A 59 12.89 19.50 2.88
C VAL A 59 12.82 20.96 3.33
N ARG A 60 13.88 21.43 3.99
CA ARG A 60 14.11 22.86 4.20
C ARG A 60 15.08 23.32 3.13
N THR A 61 14.68 24.28 2.31
CA THR A 61 15.64 24.98 1.45
C THR A 61 16.61 25.79 2.32
N PRO A 62 17.86 26.00 1.86
CA PRO A 62 18.75 27.00 2.43
C PRO A 62 18.07 28.37 2.50
N ALA A 63 18.48 29.21 3.46
CA ALA A 63 17.88 30.52 3.71
C ALA A 63 17.83 31.45 2.48
N ASP A 64 18.68 31.17 1.49
CA ASP A 64 18.90 32.00 0.30
C ASP A 64 17.94 31.65 -0.87
N ASP A 65 17.16 30.57 -0.77
CA ASP A 65 16.12 30.19 -1.75
C ASP A 65 14.81 29.78 -1.04
N PRO A 66 13.92 30.74 -0.74
CA PRO A 66 12.74 30.51 0.08
C PRO A 66 11.60 29.74 -0.61
N ALA A 67 11.77 29.29 -1.87
CA ALA A 67 10.63 28.94 -2.72
C ALA A 67 10.11 27.49 -2.60
N VAL A 68 10.86 26.52 -2.05
CA VAL A 68 10.41 25.12 -2.04
C VAL A 68 10.42 24.51 -0.64
N LYS A 69 9.26 24.51 0.00
CA LYS A 69 9.04 23.81 1.27
C LYS A 69 8.21 22.55 0.99
N LEU A 70 8.87 21.40 0.92
CA LEU A 70 8.16 20.12 0.76
C LEU A 70 7.70 19.63 2.13
N PRO A 71 6.42 19.22 2.28
CA PRO A 71 5.94 18.67 3.54
C PRO A 71 6.61 17.33 3.82
N ALA A 72 6.60 16.95 5.08
CA ALA A 72 6.93 15.59 5.45
C ALA A 72 5.82 14.65 4.97
N VAL A 73 6.19 13.45 4.53
CA VAL A 73 5.23 12.44 4.05
C VAL A 73 5.54 11.11 4.69
N LEU A 74 4.51 10.47 5.24
CA LEU A 74 4.55 9.09 5.69
C LEU A 74 3.76 8.24 4.69
N SER A 75 4.36 7.19 4.18
CA SER A 75 3.75 6.33 3.16
C SER A 75 3.79 4.86 3.60
N LEU A 76 2.68 4.17 3.38
CA LEU A 76 2.53 2.72 3.39
C LEU A 76 2.36 2.23 1.96
N THR A 77 3.22 1.34 1.50
CA THR A 77 3.03 0.65 0.23
C THR A 77 2.66 -0.81 0.49
N PHE A 78 1.58 -1.27 -0.11
CA PHE A 78 1.20 -2.68 -0.15
C PHE A 78 1.49 -3.24 -1.54
N ARG A 79 2.04 -4.45 -1.62
CA ARG A 79 2.19 -5.19 -2.88
C ARG A 79 1.62 -6.59 -2.73
N CYS A 80 0.61 -6.94 -3.53
CA CYS A 80 0.04 -8.28 -3.58
C CYS A 80 0.54 -9.00 -4.83
N ASN A 81 1.21 -10.14 -4.63
CA ASN A 81 1.65 -11.04 -5.69
C ASN A 81 1.62 -12.48 -5.18
N THR A 82 1.20 -13.41 -6.04
CA THR A 82 1.36 -14.83 -5.78
C THR A 82 2.78 -15.26 -6.16
N HIS A 83 3.70 -15.19 -5.20
CA HIS A 83 5.14 -15.38 -5.43
C HIS A 83 5.48 -16.70 -6.13
N THR A 84 4.74 -17.77 -5.84
CA THR A 84 4.94 -19.10 -6.44
C THR A 84 4.65 -19.14 -7.93
N LEU A 85 3.83 -18.20 -8.44
CA LEU A 85 3.45 -18.06 -9.84
C LEU A 85 4.07 -16.83 -10.51
N GLY A 86 4.77 -15.97 -9.74
CA GLY A 86 5.43 -14.76 -10.24
C GLY A 86 4.50 -13.78 -10.95
N SER A 87 3.19 -13.83 -10.68
CA SER A 87 2.15 -13.08 -11.38
C SER A 87 0.97 -12.76 -10.46
N VAL A 88 0.17 -11.76 -10.84
CA VAL A 88 -1.10 -11.41 -10.18
C VAL A 88 -2.12 -12.52 -10.42
N THR A 89 -2.78 -12.97 -9.36
CA THR A 89 -3.86 -13.95 -9.39
C THR A 89 -5.15 -13.38 -8.77
N GLU A 90 -6.21 -14.19 -8.78
CA GLU A 90 -7.46 -13.89 -8.06
C GLU A 90 -7.24 -13.72 -6.55
N ALA A 91 -6.29 -14.46 -5.95
CA ALA A 91 -5.97 -14.32 -4.54
C ALA A 91 -5.38 -12.93 -4.24
N ASP A 92 -4.54 -12.41 -5.14
CA ASP A 92 -3.96 -11.06 -5.02
C ASP A 92 -5.04 -9.99 -5.12
N ALA A 93 -5.96 -10.12 -6.07
CA ALA A 93 -7.06 -9.18 -6.25
C ALA A 93 -8.06 -9.20 -5.08
N ALA A 94 -8.37 -10.39 -4.55
CA ALA A 94 -9.25 -10.55 -3.39
C ALA A 94 -8.63 -9.96 -2.11
N LEU A 95 -7.33 -10.18 -1.91
CA LEU A 95 -6.58 -9.59 -0.80
C LEU A 95 -6.51 -8.07 -0.93
N ALA A 96 -6.18 -7.55 -2.13
CA ALA A 96 -6.12 -6.11 -2.40
C ALA A 96 -7.47 -5.42 -2.12
N ALA A 97 -8.58 -6.00 -2.60
CA ALA A 97 -9.93 -5.48 -2.33
C ALA A 97 -10.25 -5.47 -0.83
N SER A 98 -9.84 -6.51 -0.09
CA SER A 98 -10.04 -6.58 1.36
C SER A 98 -9.19 -5.53 2.10
N ILE A 99 -7.94 -5.35 1.70
CA ILE A 99 -7.04 -4.33 2.27
C ILE A 99 -7.62 -2.92 2.08
N GLU A 100 -8.21 -2.61 0.92
CA GLU A 100 -8.80 -1.28 0.67
C GLU A 100 -9.86 -0.92 1.73
N THR A 101 -10.62 -1.91 2.22
CA THR A 101 -11.61 -1.67 3.30
C THR A 101 -10.99 -1.26 4.63
N ALA A 102 -9.70 -1.57 4.84
CA ALA A 102 -8.93 -1.22 6.03
C ALA A 102 -8.19 0.12 5.91
N LEU A 103 -8.15 0.73 4.71
CA LEU A 103 -7.48 2.00 4.43
C LEU A 103 -8.38 3.20 4.79
N VAL A 104 -8.75 3.29 6.06
CA VAL A 104 -9.53 4.40 6.60
C VAL A 104 -8.58 5.44 7.20
N PRO A 105 -8.58 6.69 6.69
CA PRO A 105 -7.87 7.79 7.35
C PRO A 105 -8.41 8.01 8.76
N ALA A 106 -7.54 8.24 9.73
CA ALA A 106 -7.98 8.72 11.03
C ALA A 106 -8.67 10.10 10.85
N GLY A 107 -9.87 10.20 11.43
CA GLY A 107 -10.66 11.43 11.52
C GLY A 107 -9.88 12.57 12.17
#